data_AF-H8ZQE4-F1
#
_entry.id   AF-H8ZQE4-F1
#
_cell.length_a   1.000
_cell.length_b   1.000
_cell.length_c   1.000
_cell.angle_alpha   90.00
_cell.angle_beta   90.00
_cell.angle_gamma   90.00
#
_symmetry.space_group_name_H-M   'P 1'
#
loop_
_entity.id
_entity.type
_entity.pdbx_description
1 polymer ?
#
loop_
_entity_poly.entity_id
_entity_poly.type
_entity_poly.pdbx_seq_one_letter_code
_entity_poly.pdbx_strand_id
1 'polypeptide(L)'
;IHKMTVRGDIRFRFATTEMICVMSNDEDKAKELVFDVTLPKDAFIANFSMEIEGKDYPGNVRKKQEARQEYLAARNTGHSGALVEQSARHSNKFDVSVNIAAQSNVTFTLIYKELLRRRFGSYEYSVYIDGESLDKVLDYSMEIYIQDRNEIKDVRTPAMRKEVISNVVEEGQNTLTQITNPSATTVYVVYQPSREELKEM
;
A
#
# COMPACT_ATOMS: atom_id res chain seq x y z
N ILE A 1 -9.34 -5.03 -8.87
CA ILE A 1 -8.73 -5.36 -7.57
C ILE A 1 -9.85 -5.89 -6.69
N HIS A 2 -9.76 -7.13 -6.22
CA HIS A 2 -10.84 -7.66 -5.38
C HIS A 2 -10.77 -7.08 -3.98
N LYS A 3 -9.57 -7.01 -3.40
CA LYS A 3 -9.38 -6.59 -2.03
C LYS A 3 -8.08 -5.84 -1.85
N MET A 4 -8.12 -4.78 -1.05
CA MET A 4 -6.93 -4.09 -0.59
C MET A 4 -7.04 -3.83 0.91
N THR A 5 -6.07 -4.34 1.65
CA THR A 5 -5.98 -4.15 3.10
C THR A 5 -4.67 -3.46 3.43
N VAL A 6 -4.75 -2.39 4.21
CA VAL A 6 -3.61 -1.64 4.73
C VAL A 6 -3.58 -1.78 6.24
N ARG A 7 -2.44 -2.22 6.78
CA ARG A 7 -2.20 -2.29 8.21
C ARG A 7 -1.01 -1.44 8.59
N GLY A 8 -1.22 -0.47 9.46
CA GLY A 8 -0.15 0.35 10.02
C GLY A 8 0.09 -0.01 11.49
N ASP A 9 1.34 -0.32 11.85
CA ASP A 9 1.79 -0.41 13.24
C ASP A 9 2.79 0.73 13.50
N ILE A 10 2.32 1.77 14.21
CA ILE A 10 3.10 2.95 14.56
C ILE A 10 3.48 2.86 16.03
N ARG A 11 4.75 2.54 16.30
CA ARG A 11 5.31 2.49 17.66
C ARG A 11 6.44 3.46 17.81
N PHE A 12 6.33 4.34 18.81
CA PHE A 12 7.40 5.26 19.16
C PHE A 12 7.96 5.99 17.92
N ARG A 13 7.04 6.50 17.09
CA ARG A 13 7.27 7.25 15.85
C ARG A 13 7.85 6.44 14.68
N PHE A 14 7.98 5.13 14.82
CA PHE A 14 8.39 4.25 13.75
C PHE A 14 7.15 3.53 13.20
N ALA A 15 6.84 3.75 11.92
CA ALA A 15 5.70 3.17 11.25
C ALA A 15 6.15 1.95 10.43
N THR A 16 5.46 0.83 10.62
CA THR A 16 5.53 -0.34 9.73
C THR A 16 4.19 -0.45 9.03
N THR A 17 4.20 -0.42 7.70
CA THR A 17 3.00 -0.54 6.89
C THR A 17 3.04 -1.82 6.09
N GLU A 18 2.02 -2.65 6.25
CA GLU A 18 1.74 -3.83 5.44
C GLU A 18 0.57 -3.51 4.49
N MET A 19 0.81 -3.64 3.19
CA MET A 19 -0.22 -3.53 2.16
C MET A 19 -0.42 -4.91 1.53
N ILE A 20 -1.65 -5.41 1.58
CA ILE A 20 -2.08 -6.67 0.96
C ILE A 20 -3.06 -6.32 -0.15
N CYS A 21 -2.75 -6.69 -1.39
CA CYS A 21 -3.59 -6.40 -2.55
C CYS A 21 -3.89 -7.68 -3.33
N VAL A 22 -5.16 -8.03 -3.46
CA VAL A 22 -5.64 -9.18 -4.22
C VAL A 22 -6.16 -8.71 -5.56
N MET A 23 -5.55 -9.18 -6.64
CA MET A 23 -5.95 -8.92 -8.02
C MET A 23 -6.30 -10.22 -8.73
N SER A 24 -7.15 -10.13 -9.75
CA SER A 24 -7.53 -11.27 -10.59
C SER A 24 -7.36 -10.92 -12.06
N ASN A 25 -7.13 -11.97 -12.85
CA ASN A 25 -7.31 -11.95 -14.28
C ASN A 25 -8.59 -12.73 -14.63
N ASP A 26 -9.70 -12.01 -14.77
CA ASP A 26 -11.01 -12.60 -15.11
C ASP A 26 -11.16 -12.89 -16.62
N GLU A 27 -10.11 -12.71 -17.43
CA GLU A 27 -10.14 -12.94 -18.87
C GLU A 27 -9.70 -14.36 -19.26
N ASP A 28 -10.14 -14.81 -20.43
CA ASP A 28 -9.87 -16.16 -20.96
C ASP A 28 -8.44 -16.34 -21.49
N LYS A 29 -7.60 -15.32 -21.36
CA LYS A 29 -6.21 -15.32 -21.79
C LYS A 29 -5.32 -14.74 -20.69
N ALA A 30 -4.05 -15.10 -20.73
CA ALA A 30 -3.07 -14.51 -19.82
C ALA A 30 -3.03 -12.98 -19.97
N LYS A 31 -2.90 -12.29 -18.84
CA LYS A 31 -2.94 -10.83 -18.76
C LYS A 31 -1.86 -10.33 -17.80
N GLU A 32 -1.21 -9.25 -18.20
CA GLU A 32 -0.30 -8.53 -17.32
C GLU A 32 -1.10 -7.70 -16.31
N LEU A 33 -0.85 -7.94 -15.02
CA LEU A 33 -1.34 -7.13 -13.92
C LEU A 33 -0.19 -6.32 -13.34
N VAL A 34 -0.49 -5.09 -12.93
CA VAL A 34 0.49 -4.14 -12.39
C VAL A 34 0.10 -3.76 -10.96
N PHE A 35 1.05 -3.90 -10.05
CA PHE A 35 0.98 -3.40 -8.69
C PHE A 35 1.90 -2.17 -8.57
N ASP A 36 1.32 -0.97 -8.62
CA ASP A 36 2.00 0.33 -8.40
C ASP A 36 1.66 0.82 -7.00
N VAL A 37 2.69 1.12 -6.21
CA VAL A 37 2.55 1.82 -4.93
C VAL A 37 3.52 2.98 -4.87
N THR A 38 3.01 4.15 -4.47
CA THR A 38 3.85 5.29 -4.10
C THR A 38 4.20 5.21 -2.61
N LEU A 39 5.48 5.14 -2.30
CA LEU A 39 6.00 5.12 -0.94
C LEU A 39 6.19 6.55 -0.39
N PRO A 40 6.09 6.74 0.94
CA PRO A 40 6.59 7.95 1.57
C PRO A 40 8.08 8.19 1.28
N LYS A 41 8.50 9.46 1.29
CA LYS A 41 9.86 9.87 0.87
C LYS A 41 10.99 9.26 1.67
N ASP A 42 10.79 9.09 2.96
CA ASP A 42 11.80 8.54 3.86
C ASP A 42 11.52 7.03 4.16
N ALA A 43 10.60 6.40 3.43
CA ALA A 43 10.29 4.99 3.61
C ALA A 43 11.27 4.07 2.88
N PHE A 44 11.49 2.88 3.44
CA PHE A 44 12.22 1.80 2.78
C PHE A 44 11.39 0.51 2.79
N ILE A 45 11.53 -0.28 1.73
CA ILE A 45 10.86 -1.57 1.61
C ILE A 45 11.60 -2.59 2.49
N ALA A 46 10.86 -3.22 3.40
CA ALA A 46 11.36 -4.29 4.27
C ALA A 46 11.09 -5.68 3.67
N ASN A 47 9.96 -5.85 2.98
CA ASN A 47 9.61 -7.10 2.31
C ASN A 47 8.68 -6.84 1.11
N PHE A 48 8.79 -7.67 0.09
CA PHE A 48 7.79 -7.81 -0.95
C PHE A 48 7.64 -9.28 -1.33
N SER A 49 6.41 -9.75 -1.44
CA SER A 49 6.09 -11.11 -1.91
C SER A 49 4.82 -11.09 -2.74
N MET A 50 4.70 -12.08 -3.61
CA MET A 50 3.48 -12.35 -4.34
C MET A 50 3.11 -13.82 -4.20
N GLU A 51 1.83 -14.11 -4.05
CA GLU A 51 1.27 -15.45 -4.05
C GLU A 51 0.42 -15.61 -5.31
N ILE A 52 0.70 -16.63 -6.11
CA ILE A 52 -0.07 -16.97 -7.32
C ILE A 52 -0.48 -18.43 -7.18
N GLU A 53 -1.78 -18.70 -7.18
CA GLU A 53 -2.34 -20.06 -7.07
C GLU A 53 -1.80 -20.85 -5.86
N GLY A 54 -1.63 -20.17 -4.72
CA GLY A 54 -1.11 -20.77 -3.48
C GLY A 54 0.40 -21.04 -3.46
N LYS A 55 1.13 -20.57 -4.49
CA LYS A 55 2.59 -20.62 -4.53
C LYS A 55 3.17 -19.25 -4.23
N ASP A 56 4.01 -19.20 -3.21
CA ASP A 56 4.75 -18.00 -2.81
C ASP A 56 5.95 -17.75 -3.71
N TYR A 57 6.08 -16.50 -4.15
CA TYR A 57 7.22 -15.98 -4.87
C TYR A 57 7.79 -14.80 -4.07
N PRO A 58 8.91 -15.01 -3.35
CA PRO A 58 9.56 -13.92 -2.63
C PRO A 58 10.13 -12.93 -3.64
N GLY A 59 9.75 -11.66 -3.49
CA GLY A 59 10.34 -10.57 -4.25
C GLY A 59 11.71 -10.24 -3.69
N ASN A 60 12.77 -10.65 -4.39
CA ASN A 60 14.10 -10.12 -4.12
C ASN A 60 14.10 -8.63 -4.51
N VAL A 61 13.91 -7.75 -3.54
CA VAL A 61 13.99 -6.28 -3.72
C VAL A 61 15.45 -5.90 -3.96
N ARG A 62 15.93 -6.11 -5.19
CA ARG A 62 17.26 -5.71 -5.65
C ARG A 62 17.15 -4.43 -6.48
N LYS A 63 18.25 -3.67 -6.54
CA LYS A 63 18.31 -2.39 -7.26
C LYS A 63 18.05 -2.60 -8.76
N LYS A 64 17.30 -1.65 -9.34
CA LYS A 64 16.83 -1.48 -10.74
C LYS A 64 17.58 -2.16 -11.91
N GLN A 65 18.90 -2.38 -11.82
CA GLN A 65 19.69 -2.91 -12.94
C GLN A 65 19.71 -4.45 -13.00
N GLU A 66 19.56 -5.14 -11.87
CA GLU A 66 19.65 -6.62 -11.84
C GLU A 66 18.31 -7.30 -12.22
N ALA A 67 17.17 -6.75 -11.78
CA ALA A 67 15.85 -7.35 -12.02
C ALA A 67 15.42 -7.34 -13.51
N ARG A 68 15.87 -6.36 -14.29
CA ARG A 68 15.47 -6.19 -15.70
C ARG A 68 16.05 -7.27 -16.62
N GLN A 69 17.24 -7.79 -16.31
CA GLN A 69 17.87 -8.85 -17.11
C GLN A 69 17.19 -10.21 -16.89
N GLU A 70 16.75 -10.49 -15.67
CA GLU A 70 16.10 -11.75 -15.30
C GLU A 70 14.65 -11.84 -15.84
N TYR A 71 13.89 -10.74 -15.84
CA TYR A 71 12.57 -10.67 -16.49
C TYR A 71 12.63 -10.92 -18.00
N LEU A 72 13.59 -10.30 -18.70
CA LEU A 72 13.77 -10.51 -20.15
C LEU A 72 14.14 -11.97 -20.47
N ALA A 73 14.89 -12.64 -19.58
CA ALA A 73 15.20 -14.06 -19.71
C ALA A 73 13.96 -14.95 -19.48
N ALA A 74 13.16 -14.67 -18.44
CA ALA A 74 11.97 -15.45 -18.10
C ALA A 74 10.83 -15.31 -19.15
N ARG A 75 10.60 -14.11 -19.68
CA ARG A 75 9.59 -13.85 -20.72
C ARG A 75 9.84 -14.64 -22.01
N ASN A 76 11.11 -14.86 -22.36
CA ASN A 76 11.49 -15.65 -23.53
C ASN A 76 11.26 -17.17 -23.35
N THR A 77 11.00 -17.63 -22.13
CA THR A 77 10.78 -19.05 -21.78
C THR A 77 9.33 -19.40 -21.43
N GLY A 78 8.37 -18.47 -21.57
CA GLY A 78 6.95 -18.74 -21.35
C GLY A 78 6.54 -18.99 -19.89
N HIS A 79 7.40 -18.67 -18.92
CA HIS A 79 7.11 -18.81 -17.49
C HIS A 79 6.64 -17.48 -16.88
N SER A 80 5.71 -17.55 -15.92
CA SER A 80 5.27 -16.42 -15.12
C SER A 80 6.45 -15.85 -14.32
N GLY A 81 6.85 -14.61 -14.61
CA GLY A 81 7.91 -13.89 -13.90
C GLY A 81 7.42 -12.53 -13.43
N ALA A 82 7.97 -12.02 -12.31
CA ALA A 82 7.70 -10.68 -11.82
C ALA A 82 8.89 -9.76 -12.04
N LEU A 83 8.62 -8.58 -12.60
CA LEU A 83 9.58 -7.49 -12.72
C LEU A 83 9.36 -6.53 -11.55
N VAL A 84 10.36 -6.32 -10.72
CA VAL A 84 10.33 -5.32 -9.63
C VAL A 84 11.19 -4.13 -10.05
N GLU A 85 10.56 -2.98 -10.37
CA GLU A 85 11.29 -1.75 -10.68
C GLU A 85 11.08 -0.69 -9.59
N GLN A 86 12.18 -0.21 -9.01
CA GLN A 86 12.21 1.05 -8.27
C GLN A 86 12.66 2.14 -9.25
N SER A 87 11.81 3.12 -9.56
CA SER A 87 12.20 4.20 -10.47
C SER A 87 13.24 5.14 -9.82
N ALA A 88 13.86 6.01 -10.63
CA ALA A 88 15.13 6.70 -10.36
C ALA A 88 15.19 7.54 -9.05
N ARG A 89 16.40 8.02 -8.71
CA ARG A 89 16.87 8.70 -7.48
C ARG A 89 15.93 9.70 -6.74
N HIS A 90 14.76 10.07 -7.25
CA HIS A 90 13.77 10.96 -6.62
C HIS A 90 12.31 10.47 -6.67
N SER A 91 12.03 9.28 -7.20
CA SER A 91 10.68 8.70 -7.23
C SER A 91 10.55 7.60 -6.19
N ASN A 92 9.62 7.74 -5.26
CA ASN A 92 9.32 6.72 -4.27
C ASN A 92 8.33 5.66 -4.81
N LYS A 93 8.25 5.48 -6.14
CA LYS A 93 7.35 4.52 -6.75
C LYS A 93 7.94 3.11 -6.72
N PHE A 94 7.09 2.15 -6.45
CA PHE A 94 7.36 0.73 -6.44
C PHE A 94 6.36 0.04 -7.36
N ASP A 95 6.86 -0.44 -8.50
CA ASP A 95 6.01 -1.01 -9.53
C ASP A 95 6.41 -2.46 -9.78
N VAL A 96 5.42 -3.35 -9.80
CA VAL A 96 5.59 -4.77 -10.10
C VAL A 96 4.61 -5.20 -11.19
N SER A 97 5.16 -5.70 -12.30
CA SER A 97 4.38 -6.25 -13.40
C SER A 97 4.53 -7.77 -13.43
N VAL A 98 3.41 -8.48 -13.49
CA VAL A 98 3.37 -9.94 -13.53
C VAL A 98 2.32 -10.43 -14.52
N ASN A 99 2.68 -11.43 -15.30
CA ASN A 99 1.76 -12.09 -16.21
C ASN A 99 0.98 -13.19 -15.47
N ILE A 100 -0.33 -13.01 -15.35
CA ILE A 100 -1.23 -13.93 -14.64
C ILE A 100 -2.01 -14.75 -15.67
N ALA A 101 -2.12 -16.05 -15.42
CA ALA A 101 -2.89 -16.97 -16.26
C ALA A 101 -4.38 -16.59 -16.32
N ALA A 102 -5.08 -17.12 -17.31
CA ALA A 102 -6.53 -16.91 -17.44
C ALA A 102 -7.26 -17.44 -16.20
N GLN A 103 -8.24 -16.69 -15.71
CA GLN A 103 -9.08 -17.07 -14.56
C GLN A 103 -8.29 -17.32 -13.25
N SER A 104 -7.11 -16.70 -13.09
CA SER A 104 -6.25 -16.86 -11.91
C SER A 104 -6.13 -15.55 -11.11
N ASN A 105 -5.76 -15.68 -9.83
CA ASN A 105 -5.55 -14.56 -8.92
C ASN A 105 -4.08 -14.43 -8.48
N VAL A 106 -3.75 -13.24 -8.00
CA VAL A 106 -2.47 -12.93 -7.37
C VAL A 106 -2.69 -12.08 -6.12
N THR A 107 -1.99 -12.42 -5.05
CA THR A 107 -1.95 -11.63 -3.81
C THR A 107 -0.58 -11.00 -3.68
N PHE A 108 -0.51 -9.67 -3.74
CA PHE A 108 0.70 -8.90 -3.45
C PHE A 108 0.75 -8.55 -1.98
N THR A 109 1.90 -8.72 -1.34
CA THR A 109 2.17 -8.25 0.02
C THR A 109 3.42 -7.39 0.00
N LEU A 110 3.27 -6.12 0.38
CA LEU A 110 4.35 -5.14 0.48
C LEU A 110 4.44 -4.67 1.93
N ILE A 111 5.63 -4.78 2.51
CA ILE A 111 5.94 -4.24 3.83
C ILE A 111 6.98 -3.15 3.69
N TYR A 112 6.67 -1.93 4.08
CA TYR A 112 7.62 -0.83 4.16
C TYR A 112 7.62 -0.18 5.53
N LYS A 113 8.70 0.54 5.82
CA LYS A 113 8.95 1.15 7.11
C LYS A 113 9.41 2.57 6.94
N GLU A 114 8.97 3.45 7.84
CA GLU A 114 9.43 4.84 7.89
C GLU A 114 9.56 5.36 9.32
N LEU A 115 10.43 6.35 9.50
CA LEU A 115 10.50 7.14 10.72
C LEU A 115 9.67 8.41 10.53
N LEU A 116 8.58 8.53 11.29
CA LEU A 116 7.71 9.69 11.24
C LEU A 116 8.43 10.92 11.79
N ARG A 117 8.36 12.02 11.04
CA ARG A 117 8.96 13.30 11.44
C ARG A 117 7.90 14.25 11.96
N ARG A 118 8.16 14.83 13.12
CA ARG A 118 7.26 15.82 13.70
C ARG A 118 7.34 17.13 12.92
N ARG A 119 6.20 17.65 12.48
CA ARG A 119 6.06 18.97 11.83
C ARG A 119 4.87 19.70 12.43
N PHE A 120 5.01 20.99 12.69
CA PHE A 120 3.94 21.83 13.26
C PHE A 120 3.26 21.23 14.51
N GLY A 121 4.01 20.48 15.32
CA GLY A 121 3.51 19.89 16.57
C GLY A 121 2.90 18.49 16.44
N SER A 122 2.67 17.96 15.25
CA SER A 122 2.08 16.63 14.98
C SER A 122 3.04 15.72 14.19
N TYR A 123 2.74 14.42 14.19
CA TYR A 123 3.33 13.45 13.26
C TYR A 123 2.31 13.17 12.16
N GLU A 124 2.77 13.08 10.92
CA GLU A 124 1.92 12.75 9.78
C GLU A 124 2.28 11.35 9.28
N TYR A 125 1.28 10.49 9.19
CA TYR A 125 1.37 9.17 8.57
C TYR A 125 0.45 9.19 7.35
N SER A 126 0.99 8.83 6.19
CA SER A 126 0.27 8.87 4.92
C SER A 126 0.49 7.58 4.16
N VAL A 127 -0.60 7.05 3.62
CA VAL A 127 -0.56 5.93 2.68
C VAL A 127 -1.08 6.45 1.35
N TYR A 128 -0.30 6.22 0.30
CA TYR A 128 -0.68 6.60 -1.06
C TYR A 128 -1.29 5.40 -1.76
N ILE A 129 -2.44 5.62 -2.37
CA ILE A 129 -3.14 4.63 -3.16
C ILE A 129 -3.35 5.25 -4.53
N ASP A 130 -3.00 4.52 -5.57
CA ASP A 130 -3.25 4.95 -6.92
C ASP A 130 -4.77 5.02 -7.20
N GLY A 131 -5.22 6.16 -7.70
CA GLY A 131 -6.65 6.44 -7.93
C GLY A 131 -7.26 5.52 -8.99
N GLU A 132 -6.52 5.19 -10.06
CA GLU A 132 -6.99 4.25 -11.08
C GLU A 132 -7.16 2.82 -10.55
N SER A 133 -6.43 2.51 -9.48
CA SER A 133 -6.54 1.26 -8.75
C SER A 133 -7.73 1.30 -7.79
N LEU A 134 -7.99 2.43 -7.13
CA LEU A 134 -9.09 2.61 -6.17
C LEU A 134 -10.48 2.41 -6.80
N ASP A 135 -10.71 2.94 -8.00
CA ASP A 135 -11.98 2.75 -8.74
C ASP A 135 -12.31 1.28 -9.02
N LYS A 136 -11.28 0.43 -9.03
CA LYS A 136 -11.35 -1.01 -9.31
C LYS A 136 -11.34 -1.86 -8.05
N VAL A 137 -11.26 -1.27 -6.84
CA VAL A 137 -11.26 -1.99 -5.57
C VAL A 137 -12.70 -2.32 -5.16
N LEU A 138 -12.95 -3.58 -4.82
CA LEU A 138 -14.27 -4.02 -4.34
C LEU A 138 -14.38 -3.97 -2.82
N ASP A 139 -13.31 -4.31 -2.12
CA ASP A 139 -13.21 -4.33 -0.65
C ASP A 139 -11.93 -3.60 -0.22
N TYR A 140 -12.08 -2.51 0.54
CA TYR A 140 -10.97 -1.73 1.06
C TYR A 140 -11.06 -1.61 2.58
N SER A 141 -9.95 -1.90 3.26
CA SER A 141 -9.82 -1.65 4.69
C SER A 141 -8.46 -1.08 5.06
N MET A 142 -8.45 -0.17 6.02
CA MET A 142 -7.25 0.38 6.62
C MET A 142 -7.37 0.33 8.14
N GLU A 143 -6.41 -0.31 8.78
CA GLU A 143 -6.33 -0.48 10.22
C GLU A 143 -4.99 0.05 10.72
N ILE A 144 -5.01 1.08 11.58
CA ILE A 144 -3.81 1.70 12.12
C ILE A 144 -3.80 1.52 13.63
N TYR A 145 -2.74 0.91 14.12
CA TYR A 145 -2.38 0.86 15.52
C TYR A 145 -1.35 1.95 15.82
N ILE A 146 -1.58 2.72 16.87
CA ILE A 146 -0.67 3.77 17.33
C ILE A 146 -0.35 3.52 18.80
N GLN A 147 0.94 3.47 19.12
CA GLN A 147 1.45 3.42 20.48
C GLN A 147 2.63 4.39 20.64
N ASP A 148 2.55 5.24 21.66
CA ASP A 148 3.65 6.14 22.04
C ASP A 148 4.06 5.92 23.51
N ARG A 149 5.19 6.49 23.92
CA ARG A 149 5.61 6.52 25.34
C ARG A 149 4.85 7.60 26.10
N ASN A 150 4.52 8.69 25.43
CA ASN A 150 3.81 9.82 26.00
C ASN A 150 2.33 9.73 25.67
N GLU A 151 1.54 10.49 26.41
CA GLU A 151 0.11 10.66 26.13
C GLU A 151 -0.12 11.16 24.69
N ILE A 152 -1.01 10.47 23.98
CA ILE A 152 -1.49 10.85 22.66
C ILE A 152 -2.59 11.88 22.88
N LYS A 153 -2.27 13.14 22.56
CA LYS A 153 -3.14 14.29 22.84
C LYS A 153 -4.30 14.43 21.87
N ASP A 154 -4.07 14.06 20.61
CA ASP A 154 -5.03 14.24 19.52
C ASP A 154 -4.69 13.29 18.38
N VAL A 155 -5.72 12.78 17.69
CA VAL A 155 -5.60 11.99 16.46
C VAL A 155 -6.63 12.51 15.48
N ARG A 156 -6.17 12.85 14.28
CA ARG A 156 -7.02 13.35 13.20
C ARG A 156 -6.85 12.49 11.97
N THR A 157 -7.96 12.14 11.35
CA THR A 157 -8.00 11.44 10.08
C THR A 157 -8.75 12.31 9.08
N PRO A 158 -8.05 13.09 8.24
CA PRO A 158 -8.70 13.87 7.20
C PRO A 158 -9.33 12.96 6.13
N ALA A 159 -10.17 13.53 5.26
CA ALA A 159 -10.67 12.83 4.09
C ALA A 159 -9.52 12.39 3.16
N MET A 160 -9.77 11.36 2.34
CA MET A 160 -8.79 10.97 1.32
C MET A 160 -8.58 12.10 0.31
N ARG A 161 -7.32 12.32 -0.06
CA ARG A 161 -6.94 13.33 -1.05
C ARG A 161 -6.84 12.68 -2.42
N LYS A 162 -7.49 13.27 -3.42
CA LYS A 162 -7.37 12.89 -4.84
C LYS A 162 -6.02 13.26 -5.45
N GLU A 163 -5.33 14.26 -4.90
CA GLU A 163 -4.03 14.72 -5.40
C GLU A 163 -2.93 14.54 -4.35
N VAL A 164 -1.80 13.98 -4.78
CA VAL A 164 -0.60 13.77 -3.96
C VAL A 164 0.09 15.09 -3.58
N ILE A 165 -0.16 16.18 -4.32
CA ILE A 165 0.61 17.45 -4.28
C ILE A 165 -0.17 18.59 -3.61
N SER A 166 -1.45 18.42 -3.26
CA SER A 166 -2.19 19.49 -2.59
C SER A 166 -1.76 19.59 -1.11
N ASN A 167 -1.22 20.75 -0.73
CA ASN A 167 -0.97 21.11 0.67
C ASN A 167 -2.26 21.44 1.43
N VAL A 168 -3.41 21.38 0.75
CA VAL A 168 -4.72 21.62 1.35
C VAL A 168 -5.17 20.31 1.98
N VAL A 169 -5.01 20.23 3.29
CA VAL A 169 -5.68 19.20 4.09
C VAL A 169 -7.08 19.74 4.36
N GLU A 170 -8.12 19.08 3.85
CA GLU A 170 -9.49 19.40 4.26
C GLU A 170 -9.57 19.31 5.78
N GLU A 171 -9.95 20.42 6.43
CA GLU A 171 -10.07 20.47 7.87
C GLU A 171 -11.27 19.64 8.30
N GLY A 172 -11.02 18.59 9.07
CA GLY A 172 -12.10 17.78 9.62
C GLY A 172 -11.68 16.38 10.02
N GLN A 173 -12.60 15.73 10.72
CA GLN A 173 -12.52 14.32 11.06
C GLN A 173 -13.35 13.54 10.03
N ASN A 174 -12.72 12.56 9.37
CA ASN A 174 -13.41 11.70 8.42
C ASN A 174 -14.45 10.85 9.16
N THR A 175 -15.72 11.03 8.81
CA THR A 175 -16.88 10.39 9.46
C THR A 175 -16.91 8.87 9.26
N LEU A 176 -16.22 8.36 8.24
CA LEU A 176 -16.10 6.93 7.96
C LEU A 176 -14.99 6.25 8.78
N THR A 177 -14.23 7.02 9.55
CA THR A 177 -13.16 6.50 10.40
C THR A 177 -13.66 6.29 11.82
N GLN A 178 -13.36 5.12 12.38
CA GLN A 178 -13.62 4.78 13.77
C GLN A 178 -12.32 4.89 14.55
N ILE A 179 -12.28 5.76 15.54
CA ILE A 179 -11.12 5.95 16.43
C ILE A 179 -11.48 5.42 17.81
N THR A 180 -10.65 4.53 18.34
CA THR A 180 -10.78 3.97 19.69
C THR A 180 -9.50 4.24 20.48
N ASN A 181 -9.65 4.69 21.73
CA ASN A 181 -8.53 5.04 22.62
C ASN A 181 -8.52 4.12 23.86
N PRO A 182 -7.97 2.89 23.77
CA PRO A 182 -7.92 1.98 24.91
C PRO A 182 -7.13 2.50 26.11
N SER A 183 -6.16 3.39 25.89
CA SER A 183 -5.37 4.04 26.94
C SER A 183 -4.89 5.42 26.49
N ALA A 184 -4.33 6.19 27.42
CA ALA A 184 -3.71 7.49 27.12
C ALA A 184 -2.56 7.41 26.10
N THR A 185 -1.97 6.23 25.89
CA THR A 185 -0.78 6.02 25.04
C THR A 185 -1.05 5.15 23.82
N THR A 186 -2.29 4.70 23.62
CA THR A 186 -2.65 3.73 22.59
C THR A 186 -3.93 4.15 21.88
N VAL A 187 -3.91 4.13 20.54
CA VAL A 187 -5.06 4.42 19.68
C VAL A 187 -5.18 3.36 18.58
N TYR A 188 -6.41 3.00 18.26
CA TYR A 188 -6.76 2.22 17.07
C TYR A 188 -7.60 3.10 16.14
N VAL A 189 -7.25 3.11 14.85
CA VAL A 189 -8.01 3.76 13.79
C VAL A 189 -8.42 2.69 12.79
N VAL A 190 -9.71 2.61 12.49
CA VAL A 190 -10.26 1.72 11.47
C VAL A 190 -10.99 2.56 10.44
N TYR A 191 -10.68 2.32 9.16
CA TYR A 191 -11.36 2.91 8.02
C TYR A 191 -11.75 1.80 7.06
N GLN A 192 -13.05 1.57 6.91
CA GLN A 192 -13.60 0.50 6.09
C GLN A 192 -14.83 1.02 5.34
N PRO A 193 -14.63 1.90 4.34
CA PRO A 193 -15.71 2.46 3.55
C PRO A 193 -16.39 1.37 2.71
N SER A 194 -17.67 1.56 2.43
CA SER A 194 -18.38 0.79 1.41
C SER A 194 -17.86 1.14 0.01
N ARG A 195 -18.18 0.29 -0.96
CA ARG A 195 -17.84 0.53 -2.37
C ARG A 195 -18.49 1.79 -2.93
N GLU A 196 -19.68 2.15 -2.44
CA GLU A 196 -20.39 3.36 -2.87
C GLU A 196 -19.67 4.60 -2.32
N GLU A 197 -19.34 4.59 -1.03
CA GLU A 197 -18.56 5.66 -0.40
C GLU A 197 -17.19 5.84 -1.06
N LEU A 198 -16.49 4.76 -1.42
CA LEU A 198 -15.21 4.84 -2.14
C LEU A 198 -15.33 5.52 -3.52
N LYS A 199 -16.47 5.36 -4.21
CA LYS A 199 -16.70 5.95 -5.54
C LYS A 199 -17.15 7.41 -5.49
N GLU A 200 -17.77 7.81 -4.39
CA GLU A 200 -18.23 9.18 -4.18
C GLU A 200 -17.10 10.13 -3.75
N MET A 201 -15.96 9.58 -3.33
CA MET A 201 -14.75 10.32 -2.97
C MET A 201 -14.06 10.95 -4.16
#